data_AF-A0A4X2L5G1-F1
#
_entry.id   AF-A0A4X2L5G1-F1
#
_cell.length_a   1.000
_cell.length_b   1.000
_cell.length_c   1.000
_cell.angle_alpha   90.00
_cell.angle_beta   90.00
_cell.angle_gamma   90.00
#
_symmetry.space_group_name_H-M   'P 1'
#
loop_
_entity.id
_entity.type
_entity.pdbx_description
1 polymer ?
#
loop_
_entity_poly.entity_id
_entity_poly.type
_entity_poly.pdbx_seq_one_letter_code
_entity_poly.pdbx_strand_id
1 'polypeptide(L)'
;MGKYRNYSAGFKLKVIVFAEQHGNRAAERQFSVSEKLVRDWRKQKDKLENTNLSRRAFRGPKTGKFPQIDEEVFVYVNEMRNSGYRISYEMLQMKAREVARKHNILTTQFKESRGWVMRFLRRRNLSVRRRTALCRKLPPDYTDQLCLLRTLLFPGKKFLKEERMAPVLLTSQACQVSGT
;
A
#
# COMPACT_ATOMS: atom_id res chain seq x y z
N MET A 1 -23.46 7.57 -21.37
CA MET A 1 -22.65 6.74 -20.44
C MET A 1 -23.59 6.12 -19.40
N GLY A 2 -23.76 4.80 -19.38
CA GLY A 2 -24.61 4.14 -18.39
C GLY A 2 -24.00 4.24 -16.98
N LYS A 3 -24.79 4.65 -15.98
CA LYS A 3 -24.36 4.73 -14.58
C LYS A 3 -24.29 3.32 -13.99
N TYR A 4 -23.11 2.70 -14.02
CA TYR A 4 -22.89 1.40 -13.38
C TYR A 4 -23.04 1.53 -11.86
N ARG A 5 -23.94 0.74 -11.27
CA ARG A 5 -24.12 0.64 -9.81
C ARG A 5 -23.08 -0.32 -9.23
N ASN A 6 -22.35 0.13 -8.21
CA ASN A 6 -21.37 -0.69 -7.50
C ASN A 6 -21.95 -1.18 -6.16
N TYR A 7 -22.05 -2.49 -5.96
CA TYR A 7 -22.62 -3.09 -4.75
C TYR A 7 -21.54 -3.69 -3.85
N SER A 8 -21.67 -3.52 -2.53
CA SER A 8 -20.78 -4.15 -1.54
C SER A 8 -21.06 -5.65 -1.40
N ALA A 9 -20.07 -6.42 -0.96
CA ALA A 9 -20.19 -7.86 -0.78
C ALA A 9 -21.30 -8.21 0.22
N GLY A 10 -21.40 -7.46 1.33
CA GLY A 10 -22.48 -7.66 2.31
C GLY A 10 -23.88 -7.41 1.72
N PHE A 11 -24.04 -6.39 0.88
CA PHE A 11 -25.31 -6.18 0.17
C PHE A 11 -25.62 -7.35 -0.77
N LYS A 12 -24.62 -7.80 -1.55
CA LYS A 12 -24.80 -8.95 -2.45
C LYS A 12 -25.20 -10.22 -1.70
N LEU A 13 -24.59 -10.50 -0.55
CA LEU A 13 -24.95 -11.64 0.30
C LEU A 13 -26.38 -11.53 0.83
N LYS A 14 -26.82 -10.34 1.28
CA LYS A 14 -28.21 -10.11 1.70
C LYS A 14 -29.20 -10.43 0.57
N VAL A 15 -28.90 -9.98 -0.66
CA VAL A 15 -29.74 -10.26 -1.83
C VAL A 15 -29.72 -11.75 -2.18
N ILE A 16 -28.58 -12.44 -2.06
CA ILE A 16 -28.46 -13.89 -2.29
C ILE A 16 -29.34 -14.67 -1.30
N VAL A 17 -29.27 -14.37 0.00
CA VAL A 17 -30.08 -15.05 1.03
C VAL A 17 -31.57 -14.90 0.73
N PHE A 18 -32.01 -13.70 0.37
CA PHE A 18 -33.40 -13.48 -0.02
C PHE A 18 -33.79 -14.24 -1.30
N ALA A 19 -32.91 -14.27 -2.30
CA ALA A 19 -33.13 -14.96 -3.57
C ALA A 19 -33.14 -16.49 -3.42
N GLU A 20 -32.42 -17.05 -2.45
CA GLU A 20 -32.47 -18.49 -2.12
C GLU A 20 -33.80 -18.89 -1.49
N GLN A 21 -34.44 -17.99 -0.74
CA GLN A 21 -35.74 -18.22 -0.12
C GLN A 21 -36.93 -17.92 -1.05
N HIS A 22 -36.86 -16.85 -1.85
CA HIS A 22 -38.01 -16.32 -2.61
C HIS A 22 -37.83 -16.38 -4.13
N GLY A 23 -36.64 -16.74 -4.61
CA GLY A 23 -36.29 -16.78 -6.04
C GLY A 23 -35.68 -15.46 -6.57
N ASN A 24 -34.96 -15.56 -7.69
CA ASN A 24 -34.19 -14.43 -8.25
C ASN A 24 -35.09 -13.26 -8.72
N ARG A 25 -36.25 -13.56 -9.35
CA ARG A 25 -37.20 -12.53 -9.81
C ARG A 25 -37.86 -11.78 -8.66
N ALA A 26 -38.09 -12.44 -7.52
CA ALA A 26 -38.56 -11.77 -6.31
C ALA A 26 -37.50 -10.80 -5.77
N ALA A 27 -36.23 -11.23 -5.76
CA ALA A 27 -35.12 -10.38 -5.34
C ALA A 27 -34.95 -9.15 -6.23
N GLU A 28 -35.20 -9.26 -7.53
CA GLU A 28 -35.16 -8.12 -8.45
C GLU A 28 -36.18 -7.04 -8.07
N ARG A 29 -37.43 -7.44 -7.82
CA ARG A 29 -38.49 -6.51 -7.38
C ARG A 29 -38.17 -5.89 -6.03
N GLN A 30 -37.68 -6.69 -5.07
CA GLN A 30 -37.42 -6.25 -3.71
C GLN A 30 -36.23 -5.28 -3.61
N PHE A 31 -35.14 -5.55 -4.33
CA PHE A 31 -33.89 -4.81 -4.21
C PHE A 31 -33.59 -3.88 -5.38
N SER A 32 -34.45 -3.84 -6.41
CA SER A 32 -34.20 -3.09 -7.66
C SER A 32 -32.85 -3.42 -8.29
N VAL A 33 -32.48 -4.71 -8.26
CA VAL A 33 -31.26 -5.26 -8.84
C VAL A 33 -31.67 -6.21 -9.95
N SER A 34 -31.11 -6.09 -11.14
CA SER A 34 -31.51 -6.97 -12.24
C SER A 34 -31.30 -8.45 -11.89
N GLU A 35 -32.24 -9.31 -12.29
CA GLU A 35 -32.17 -10.76 -12.06
C GLU A 35 -30.83 -11.35 -12.49
N LYS A 36 -30.30 -10.87 -13.62
CA LYS A 36 -28.99 -11.26 -14.15
C LYS A 36 -27.87 -11.07 -13.12
N LEU A 37 -27.84 -9.94 -12.42
CA LEU A 37 -26.85 -9.66 -11.38
C LEU A 37 -27.02 -10.59 -10.18
N VAL A 38 -28.26 -10.84 -9.76
CA VAL A 38 -28.56 -11.77 -8.66
C VAL A 38 -28.02 -13.17 -9.00
N ARG A 39 -28.32 -13.66 -10.20
CA ARG A 39 -27.83 -14.95 -10.70
C ARG A 39 -26.30 -15.00 -10.77
N ASP A 40 -25.65 -13.95 -11.25
CA ASP A 40 -24.19 -13.87 -11.32
C ASP A 40 -23.55 -13.80 -9.92
N TRP A 41 -24.18 -13.13 -8.95
CA TRP A 41 -23.70 -13.09 -7.56
C TRP A 41 -23.87 -14.42 -6.86
N ARG A 42 -24.95 -15.17 -7.11
CA ARG A 42 -25.13 -16.53 -6.59
C ARG A 42 -24.00 -17.47 -7.04
N LYS A 43 -23.58 -17.38 -8.31
CA LYS A 43 -22.39 -18.11 -8.81
C LYS A 43 -21.08 -17.71 -8.11
N GLN A 44 -21.04 -16.52 -7.50
CA GLN A 44 -19.89 -15.99 -6.78
C GLN A 44 -20.07 -16.05 -5.25
N LYS A 45 -21.08 -16.76 -4.73
CA LYS A 45 -21.44 -16.81 -3.31
C LYS A 45 -20.23 -17.15 -2.43
N ASP A 46 -19.54 -18.26 -2.72
CA ASP A 46 -18.36 -18.70 -1.96
C ASP A 46 -17.27 -17.63 -1.92
N LYS A 47 -17.05 -16.92 -3.04
CA LYS A 47 -16.06 -15.82 -3.10
C LYS A 47 -16.52 -14.60 -2.31
N LEU A 48 -17.81 -14.35 -2.22
CA LEU A 48 -18.37 -13.22 -1.47
C LEU A 48 -18.30 -13.49 0.04
N GLU A 49 -18.60 -14.72 0.47
CA GLU A 49 -18.51 -15.16 1.88
C GLU A 49 -17.08 -15.11 2.39
N ASN A 50 -16.11 -15.53 1.58
CA ASN A 50 -14.68 -15.48 1.92
C ASN A 50 -14.05 -14.07 1.81
N THR A 51 -14.84 -13.00 1.77
CA THR A 51 -14.32 -11.63 1.66
C THR A 51 -14.92 -10.66 2.66
N ASN A 52 -14.20 -9.56 2.89
CA ASN A 52 -14.72 -8.47 3.70
C ASN A 52 -16.00 -7.89 3.07
N LEU A 53 -17.03 -7.70 3.90
CA LEU A 53 -18.37 -7.23 3.50
C LEU A 53 -18.36 -5.87 2.78
N SER A 54 -17.37 -5.01 3.05
CA SER A 54 -17.20 -3.72 2.39
C SER A 54 -16.68 -3.82 0.94
N ARG A 55 -16.14 -4.97 0.54
CA ARG A 55 -15.54 -5.18 -0.79
C ARG A 55 -16.60 -4.99 -1.87
N ARG A 56 -16.38 -4.07 -2.81
CA ARG A 56 -17.32 -3.81 -3.93
C ARG A 56 -16.97 -4.54 -5.22
N ALA A 57 -15.69 -4.84 -5.44
CA ALA A 57 -15.20 -5.50 -6.65
C ALA A 57 -14.04 -6.45 -6.35
N PHE A 58 -14.01 -7.58 -7.06
CA PHE A 58 -12.82 -8.42 -7.17
C PHE A 58 -11.91 -7.80 -8.22
N ARG A 59 -10.95 -6.98 -7.76
CA ARG A 59 -9.86 -6.52 -8.62
C ARG A 59 -8.93 -7.69 -8.90
N GLY A 60 -8.29 -7.67 -10.08
CA GLY A 60 -7.40 -8.74 -10.54
C GLY A 60 -6.24 -9.04 -9.57
N PRO A 61 -5.38 -10.01 -9.94
CA PRO A 61 -4.31 -10.50 -9.07
C PRO A 61 -3.54 -9.35 -8.41
N LYS A 62 -3.32 -9.47 -7.10
CA LYS A 62 -2.47 -8.52 -6.36
C LYS A 62 -1.01 -8.65 -6.80
N THR A 63 -0.65 -9.75 -7.44
CA THR A 63 0.68 -10.05 -7.99
C THR A 63 0.73 -9.70 -9.49
N GLY A 64 1.89 -9.24 -9.96
CA GLY A 64 2.14 -9.08 -11.39
C GLY A 64 2.15 -10.42 -12.13
N LYS A 65 2.06 -10.38 -13.46
CA LYS A 65 2.20 -11.56 -14.34
C LYS A 65 3.54 -12.29 -14.11
N PHE A 66 4.58 -11.55 -13.74
CA PHE A 66 5.92 -12.04 -13.48
C PHE A 66 6.32 -11.71 -12.03
N PRO A 67 5.93 -12.53 -11.05
CA PRO A 67 6.23 -12.28 -9.64
C PRO A 67 7.74 -12.23 -9.36
N GLN A 68 8.55 -12.98 -10.13
CA GLN A 68 10.00 -13.02 -10.03
C GLN A 68 10.63 -11.64 -10.28
N ILE A 69 10.18 -10.96 -11.35
CA ILE A 69 10.63 -9.60 -11.68
C ILE A 69 10.17 -8.62 -10.60
N ASP A 70 8.91 -8.73 -10.16
CA ASP A 70 8.35 -7.87 -9.12
C ASP A 70 9.11 -8.03 -7.77
N GLU A 71 9.72 -9.18 -7.47
CA GLU A 71 10.49 -9.40 -6.24
C GLU A 71 11.91 -8.82 -6.33
N GLU A 72 12.68 -9.13 -7.37
CA GLU A 72 14.06 -8.61 -7.50
C GLU A 72 14.10 -7.08 -7.63
N VAL A 73 13.14 -6.49 -8.36
CA VAL A 73 13.05 -5.02 -8.45
C VAL A 73 12.63 -4.41 -7.11
N PHE A 74 11.86 -5.12 -6.28
CA PHE A 74 11.50 -4.67 -4.93
C PHE A 74 12.70 -4.68 -3.98
N VAL A 75 13.53 -5.73 -4.03
CA VAL A 75 14.79 -5.80 -3.27
C VAL A 75 15.69 -4.63 -3.64
N TYR A 76 15.91 -4.41 -4.94
CA TYR A 76 16.70 -3.27 -5.45
C TYR A 76 16.18 -1.91 -4.96
N VAL A 77 14.85 -1.72 -4.94
CA VAL A 77 14.25 -0.48 -4.41
C VAL A 77 14.60 -0.25 -2.94
N ASN A 78 14.59 -1.29 -2.12
CA ASN A 78 14.90 -1.18 -0.71
C ASN A 78 16.38 -0.90 -0.50
N GLU A 79 17.27 -1.57 -1.24
CA GLU A 79 18.72 -1.30 -1.22
C GLU A 79 19.01 0.17 -1.55
N MET A 80 18.48 0.67 -2.66
CA MET A 80 18.70 2.06 -3.08
C MET A 80 18.19 3.07 -2.05
N ARG A 81 17.05 2.78 -1.41
CA ARG A 81 16.49 3.64 -0.36
C ARG A 81 17.29 3.58 0.93
N ASN A 82 17.79 2.42 1.32
CA ASN A 82 18.63 2.25 2.50
C ASN A 82 19.97 2.98 2.34
N SER A 83 20.50 3.02 1.12
CA SER A 83 21.68 3.81 0.76
C SER A 83 21.39 5.30 0.57
N GLY A 84 20.14 5.75 0.70
CA GLY A 84 19.74 7.15 0.61
C GLY A 84 19.58 7.70 -0.82
N TYR A 85 19.63 6.84 -1.84
CA TYR A 85 19.46 7.25 -3.24
C TYR A 85 17.99 7.44 -3.60
N ARG A 86 17.73 8.45 -4.43
CA ARG A 86 16.43 8.67 -5.04
C ARG A 86 16.23 7.70 -6.20
N ILE A 87 15.08 7.05 -6.23
CA ILE A 87 14.70 6.12 -7.29
C ILE A 87 13.87 6.88 -8.33
N SER A 88 14.26 6.80 -9.60
CA SER A 88 13.48 7.30 -10.73
C SER A 88 12.68 6.19 -11.41
N TYR A 89 11.79 6.56 -12.33
CA TYR A 89 11.04 5.58 -13.13
C TYR A 89 11.98 4.81 -14.07
N GLU A 90 12.94 5.52 -14.65
CA GLU A 90 13.91 5.01 -15.62
C GLU A 90 14.81 3.96 -14.97
N MET A 91 15.27 4.20 -13.74
CA MET A 91 16.05 3.23 -12.96
C MET A 91 15.28 1.91 -12.77
N LEU A 92 13.98 1.99 -12.47
CA LEU A 92 13.13 0.81 -12.31
C LEU A 92 12.91 0.07 -13.63
N GLN A 93 12.81 0.79 -14.75
CA GLN A 93 12.71 0.16 -16.07
C GLN A 93 14.01 -0.57 -16.43
N MET A 94 15.16 0.07 -16.20
CA MET A 94 16.46 -0.54 -16.45
C MET A 94 16.64 -1.80 -15.61
N LYS A 95 16.35 -1.74 -14.30
CA LYS A 95 16.46 -2.92 -13.44
C LYS A 95 15.49 -4.02 -13.84
N ALA A 96 14.25 -3.68 -14.20
CA ALA A 96 13.27 -4.66 -14.66
C ALA A 96 13.70 -5.36 -15.96
N ARG A 97 14.34 -4.62 -16.89
CA ARG A 97 14.87 -5.19 -18.13
C ARG A 97 16.05 -6.13 -17.86
N GLU A 98 16.95 -5.74 -16.96
CA GLU A 98 18.07 -6.58 -16.52
C GLU A 98 17.57 -7.91 -15.92
N VAL A 99 16.60 -7.84 -15.00
CA VAL A 99 16.00 -9.01 -14.37
C VAL A 99 15.25 -9.87 -15.40
N ALA A 100 14.51 -9.25 -16.33
CA ALA A 100 13.83 -10.00 -17.40
C ALA A 100 14.82 -10.78 -18.26
N ARG A 101 15.98 -10.20 -18.60
CA ARG A 101 17.06 -10.89 -19.31
C ARG A 101 17.65 -12.03 -18.51
N LYS A 102 17.89 -11.82 -17.21
CA LYS A 102 18.39 -12.85 -16.28
C LYS A 102 17.47 -14.07 -16.21
N HIS A 103 16.16 -13.85 -16.25
CA HIS A 103 15.15 -14.92 -16.24
C HIS A 103 14.79 -15.45 -17.64
N ASN A 104 15.52 -15.06 -18.69
CA ASN A 104 15.26 -15.44 -20.08
C ASN A 104 13.83 -15.13 -20.57
N ILE A 105 13.22 -14.05 -20.05
CA ILE A 105 11.86 -13.64 -20.44
C ILE A 105 11.96 -12.78 -21.70
N LEU A 106 11.30 -13.22 -22.76
CA LEU A 106 11.27 -12.51 -24.04
C LEU A 106 10.62 -11.12 -23.90
N THR A 107 11.17 -10.13 -24.60
CA THR A 107 10.61 -8.76 -24.70
C THR A 107 9.20 -8.73 -25.30
N THR A 108 8.81 -9.76 -26.04
CA THR A 108 7.43 -9.96 -26.53
C THR A 108 6.46 -10.27 -25.40
N GLN A 109 6.91 -10.95 -24.34
CA GLN A 109 6.08 -11.37 -23.21
C GLN A 109 6.08 -10.36 -22.06
N PHE A 110 7.18 -9.63 -21.89
CA PHE A 110 7.35 -8.62 -20.85
C PHE A 110 7.90 -7.33 -21.43
N LYS A 111 7.13 -6.24 -21.25
CA LYS A 111 7.55 -4.88 -21.57
C LYS A 111 7.60 -4.06 -20.31
N GLU A 112 8.78 -3.53 -19.99
CA GLU A 112 9.10 -2.60 -18.91
C GLU A 112 8.53 -1.19 -19.18
N SER A 113 7.26 -1.13 -19.59
CA SER A 113 6.57 0.12 -19.84
C SER A 113 6.41 0.95 -18.57
N ARG A 114 6.26 2.27 -18.72
CA ARG A 114 5.92 3.18 -17.62
C ARG A 114 4.66 2.73 -16.87
N GLY A 115 3.68 2.16 -17.59
CA GLY A 115 2.48 1.58 -16.99
C GLY A 115 2.75 0.34 -16.13
N TRP A 116 3.73 -0.50 -16.50
CA TRP A 116 4.17 -1.59 -15.63
C TRP A 116 4.78 -1.04 -14.34
N VAL A 117 5.69 -0.06 -14.42
CA VAL A 117 6.32 0.55 -13.23
C VAL A 117 5.29 1.16 -12.29
N MET A 118 4.33 1.93 -12.82
CA MET A 118 3.26 2.51 -12.00
C MET A 118 2.42 1.45 -11.28
N ARG A 119 2.10 0.33 -11.96
CA ARG A 119 1.36 -0.78 -11.35
C ARG A 119 2.21 -1.52 -10.32
N PHE A 120 3.48 -1.79 -10.62
CA PHE A 120 4.45 -2.39 -9.69
C PHE A 120 4.52 -1.58 -8.39
N LEU A 121 4.75 -0.26 -8.49
CA LEU A 121 4.80 0.63 -7.34
C LEU A 121 3.51 0.58 -6.52
N ARG A 122 2.34 0.60 -7.18
CA ARG A 122 1.04 0.49 -6.51
C ARG A 122 0.84 -0.86 -5.82
N ARG A 123 1.26 -1.97 -6.45
CA ARG A 123 1.16 -3.32 -5.87
C ARG A 123 1.99 -3.46 -4.60
N ARG A 124 3.20 -2.90 -4.61
CA ARG A 124 4.16 -2.97 -3.48
C ARG A 124 4.03 -1.80 -2.49
N ASN A 125 3.01 -0.95 -2.62
CA ASN A 125 2.81 0.25 -1.78
C ASN A 125 4.04 1.19 -1.75
N LEU A 126 4.71 1.33 -2.89
CA LEU A 126 5.88 2.17 -3.07
C LEU A 126 5.50 3.50 -3.75
N SER A 127 6.24 4.56 -3.41
CA SER A 127 6.22 5.82 -4.16
C SER A 127 7.63 6.21 -4.61
N VAL A 128 7.75 6.79 -5.80
CA VAL A 128 9.01 7.36 -6.31
C VAL A 128 9.38 8.61 -5.50
N ARG A 129 8.36 9.41 -5.15
CA ARG A 129 8.52 10.60 -4.30
C ARG A 129 8.21 10.22 -2.85
N ARG A 130 9.17 9.63 -2.15
CA ARG A 130 9.27 9.85 -0.71
C ARG A 130 10.16 11.08 -0.55
N ARG A 131 9.72 12.10 0.20
CA ARG A 131 10.67 13.12 0.68
C ARG A 131 11.71 12.35 1.46
N THR A 132 12.91 12.19 0.92
CA THR A 132 14.08 11.99 1.76
C THR A 132 14.17 13.29 2.54
N ALA A 133 13.53 13.32 3.71
CA ALA A 133 14.09 14.09 4.78
C ALA A 133 15.47 13.46 5.00
N LEU A 134 16.45 13.91 4.23
CA LEU A 134 17.72 14.27 4.82
C LEU A 134 17.38 15.37 5.85
N CYS A 135 16.65 15.02 6.92
CA CYS A 135 17.10 15.44 8.21
C CYS A 135 18.47 14.78 8.27
N ARG A 136 19.48 15.54 7.79
CA ARG A 136 20.87 15.31 8.14
C ARG A 136 20.80 14.91 9.60
N LYS A 137 21.28 13.71 9.96
CA LYS A 137 21.50 13.44 11.38
C LYS A 137 22.25 14.67 11.88
N LEU A 138 21.65 15.39 12.83
CA LEU A 138 22.31 16.56 13.39
C LEU A 138 23.70 16.08 13.78
N PRO A 139 24.77 16.79 13.38
CA PRO A 139 26.10 16.48 13.88
C PRO A 139 26.01 16.27 15.40
N PRO A 140 26.74 15.30 15.98
CA PRO A 140 26.71 15.06 17.42
C PRO A 140 26.95 16.35 18.24
N ASP A 141 27.70 17.27 17.65
CA ASP A 141 28.13 18.57 18.17
C ASP A 141 27.16 19.74 17.86
N TYR A 142 25.98 19.48 17.28
CA TYR A 142 25.06 20.54 16.88
C TYR A 142 24.56 21.38 18.07
N THR A 143 24.42 20.77 19.25
CA THR A 143 24.04 21.48 20.48
C THR A 143 25.09 22.50 20.88
N ASP A 144 26.37 22.18 20.70
CA ASP A 144 27.48 23.04 21.08
C ASP A 144 27.62 24.20 20.07
N GLN A 145 27.42 23.94 18.79
CA GLN A 145 27.36 24.98 17.75
C GLN A 145 26.19 25.95 17.97
N LEU A 146 25.02 25.44 18.35
CA LEU A 146 23.87 26.29 18.69
C LEU A 146 24.11 27.10 19.96
N CYS A 147 24.72 26.49 20.98
CA CYS A 147 25.08 27.18 22.22
C CYS A 147 26.09 28.29 21.95
N LEU A 148 27.13 28.04 21.15
CA LEU A 148 28.11 29.06 20.74
C LEU A 148 27.42 30.22 20.02
N LEU A 149 26.62 29.92 18.99
CA LEU A 149 25.90 30.94 18.23
C LEU A 149 24.96 31.76 19.11
N ARG A 150 24.23 31.12 20.04
CA ARG A 150 23.33 31.79 20.96
C ARG A 150 24.06 32.69 21.95
N THR A 151 25.25 32.28 22.42
CA THR A 151 26.10 33.12 23.29
C THR A 151 26.67 34.32 22.54
N LEU A 152 27.08 34.15 21.29
CA LEU A 152 27.62 35.23 20.46
C LEU A 152 26.55 36.27 20.08
N LEU A 153 25.32 35.83 19.79
CA LEU A 153 24.23 36.73 19.40
C LEU A 153 23.53 37.41 20.58
N PHE A 154 23.58 36.81 21.78
CA PHE A 154 22.87 37.31 22.97
C PHE A 154 23.76 37.27 24.23
N PRO A 155 24.83 38.08 24.30
CA PRO A 155 25.69 38.12 25.48
C PRO A 155 24.91 38.56 26.72
N GLY A 156 25.09 37.86 27.85
CA GLY A 156 24.51 38.22 29.15
C GLY A 156 23.17 37.56 29.52
N LYS A 157 22.53 36.78 28.63
CA LYS A 157 21.32 36.00 28.98
C LYS A 157 21.68 34.59 29.45
N LYS A 158 21.41 34.27 30.73
CA LYS A 158 21.55 32.90 31.26
C LYS A 158 20.39 32.02 30.77
N PHE A 159 20.63 31.18 29.78
CA PHE A 159 19.68 30.12 29.38
C PHE A 159 20.04 28.81 30.10
N LEU A 160 19.14 28.33 30.96
CA LEU A 160 19.27 27.01 31.61
C LEU A 160 19.17 25.90 30.54
N LYS A 161 19.98 24.85 30.67
CA LYS A 161 19.90 23.63 29.84
C LYS A 161 18.49 23.07 29.95
N GLU A 162 17.72 23.18 28.89
CA GLU A 162 16.33 22.70 28.87
C GLU A 162 16.33 21.18 28.72
N GLU A 163 16.14 20.47 29.83
CA GLU A 163 15.82 19.04 29.87
C GLU A 163 14.41 18.77 29.33
N ARG A 164 14.18 18.98 28.03
CA ARG A 164 12.96 18.56 27.35
C ARG A 164 13.24 17.90 26.01
N MET A 165 13.86 16.72 26.07
CA MET A 165 13.67 15.68 25.06
C MET A 165 13.59 14.32 25.75
N ALA A 166 12.44 14.02 26.36
CA ALA A 166 12.10 12.64 26.69
C ALA A 166 11.94 11.84 25.39
N PRO A 167 12.58 10.67 25.25
CA PRO A 167 12.42 9.83 24.06
C PRO A 167 11.03 9.18 24.11
N VAL A 168 10.16 9.54 23.18
CA VAL A 168 8.96 8.72 22.89
C VAL A 168 9.44 7.48 22.13
N LEU A 169 9.91 6.48 22.88
CA LEU A 169 10.13 5.12 22.41
C LEU A 169 8.98 4.22 22.88
N LEU A 170 8.48 3.47 21.90
CA LEU A 170 7.55 2.33 21.93
C LEU A 170 7.16 1.74 23.30
N THR A 171 5.86 1.52 23.48
CA THR A 171 5.36 0.27 24.05
C THR A 171 4.30 -0.34 23.12
N SER A 172 4.70 -1.38 22.40
CA SER A 172 3.82 -2.39 21.80
C SER A 172 4.11 -3.70 22.52
N GLN A 173 3.04 -4.47 22.80
CA GLN A 173 2.97 -5.78 23.46
C GLN A 173 2.97 -5.73 25.00
N ALA A 174 2.14 -6.47 25.73
CA ALA A 174 1.44 -7.71 25.40
C ALA A 174 0.08 -7.82 26.11
N CYS A 175 -0.94 -8.26 25.37
CA CYS A 175 -2.05 -9.00 25.94
C CYS A 175 -1.50 -10.32 26.49
N GLN A 176 -1.64 -10.56 27.80
CA GLN A 176 -1.72 -11.90 28.34
C GLN A 176 -2.97 -12.02 29.19
N VAL A 177 -3.82 -12.94 28.73
CA VAL A 177 -5.01 -13.45 29.38
C VAL A 177 -4.55 -14.60 30.26
N SER A 178 -4.87 -14.59 31.54
CA SER A 178 -5.03 -15.78 32.39
C SER A 178 -5.56 -15.35 33.75
N GLY A 179 -6.90 -15.24 33.83
CA GLY A 179 -7.62 -15.35 35.09
C GLY A 179 -7.97 -16.81 35.32
N THR A 180 -7.64 -17.30 36.51
CA THR A 180 -8.30 -18.41 37.19
C THR A 180 -9.71 -18.02 37.58
#